data_AF-A0A450WET2-F1
#
_entry.id   AF-A0A450WET2-F1
#
_cell.length_a   1.000
_cell.length_b   1.000
_cell.length_c   1.000
_cell.angle_alpha   90.00
_cell.angle_beta   90.00
_cell.angle_gamma   90.00
#
_symmetry.space_group_name_H-M   'P 1'
#
loop_
_entity.id
_entity.type
_entity.pdbx_description
1 polymer ?
#
loop_
_entity_poly.entity_id
_entity_poly.type
_entity_poly.pdbx_seq_one_letter_code
_entity_poly.pdbx_strand_id
1 'polypeptide(L)' 'MMRLNELGSAVLARGKSEIAKDYHQWALMISKELDDERGIAISLINLGLNSQYSRRLGKAEEYYQRASIAFTISEKYRI' A
#
# COMPACT_ATOMS: atom_id res chain seq x y z
N MET A 1 7.05 4.81 -7.13
CA MET A 1 6.28 4.07 -6.10
C MET A 1 7.12 3.53 -4.94
N MET A 2 8.21 2.76 -5.16
CA MET A 2 8.99 2.14 -4.06
C MET A 2 9.55 3.15 -3.03
N ARG A 3 10.15 4.26 -3.48
CA ARG A 3 10.67 5.31 -2.60
C ARG A 3 9.57 5.97 -1.75
N LEU A 4 8.38 6.18 -2.31
CA LEU A 4 7.25 6.75 -1.59
C LEU A 4 6.77 5.78 -0.49
N ASN A 5 6.76 4.48 -0.78
CA ASN A 5 6.44 3.47 0.23
C ASN A 5 7.46 3.47 1.38
N GLU A 6 8.75 3.55 1.09
CA GLU A 6 9.78 3.63 2.13
C GLU A 6 9.67 4.89 2.98
N LEU A 7 9.40 6.04 2.36
CA LEU A 7 9.13 7.29 3.07
C LEU A 7 7.90 7.15 3.97
N GLY A 8 6.81 6.58 3.46
CA GLY A 8 5.60 6.31 4.25
C GLY A 8 5.90 5.44 5.47
N SER A 9 6.65 4.34 5.30
CA SER A 9 7.04 3.46 6.42
C SER A 9 7.91 4.18 7.44
N ALA A 10 8.89 4.98 7.01
CA ALA A 10 9.75 5.75 7.90
C ALA A 10 8.97 6.82 8.68
N VAL A 11 7.99 7.47 8.05
CA VAL A 11 7.11 8.46 8.66
C VAL A 11 6.13 7.79 9.64
N LEU A 12 5.64 6.60 9.33
CA LEU A 12 4.78 5.80 10.21
C LEU A 12 5.53 5.40 11.49
N ALA A 13 6.79 4.99 11.36
CA ALA A 13 7.65 4.67 12.52
C ALA A 13 7.87 5.87 13.46
N ARG A 14 7.71 7.09 12.96
CA ARG A 14 7.74 8.35 13.75
C ARG A 14 6.37 8.74 14.32
N GLY A 15 5.36 7.87 14.21
CA GLY A 15 4.00 8.09 14.71
C GLY A 15 3.13 9.01 13.85
N LYS A 16 3.62 9.48 12.69
CA LYS A 16 2.89 10.40 11.81
C LYS A 16 2.03 9.63 10.81
N SER A 17 1.07 8.87 11.32
CA SER A 17 0.26 7.90 10.55
C SER A 17 -0.49 8.52 9.36
N GLU A 18 -1.10 9.70 9.50
CA GLU A 18 -1.84 10.32 8.38
C GLU A 18 -0.90 10.77 7.24
N ILE A 19 0.29 11.33 7.56
CA ILE A 19 1.28 11.69 6.51
C ILE A 19 1.83 10.43 5.82
N ALA A 20 2.09 9.37 6.59
CA ALA A 20 2.52 8.10 6.02
C ALA A 20 1.46 7.53 5.06
N LYS A 21 0.18 7.71 5.38
CA LYS A 21 -0.92 7.25 4.53
C LYS A 21 -0.92 8.00 3.20
N ASP A 22 -0.69 9.31 3.19
CA ASP A 22 -0.61 10.10 1.95
C ASP A 22 0.50 9.58 1.03
N TYR A 23 1.69 9.29 1.58
CA TYR A 23 2.79 8.71 0.80
C TYR A 23 2.44 7.35 0.18
N HIS A 24 1.79 6.46 0.93
CA HIS A 24 1.34 5.18 0.40
C HIS A 24 0.20 5.33 -0.61
N GLN A 25 -0.68 6.32 -0.47
CA GLN A 25 -1.72 6.63 -1.45
C GLN A 25 -1.14 7.18 -2.75
N TRP A 26 -0.14 8.04 -2.69
CA TRP A 26 0.58 8.50 -3.89
C TRP A 26 1.33 7.37 -4.57
N ALA A 27 1.97 6.48 -3.80
CA ALA A 27 2.60 5.28 -4.34
C ALA A 27 1.57 4.40 -5.08
N LEU A 28 0.39 4.19 -4.48
CA LEU A 28 -0.71 3.43 -5.08
C LEU A 28 -1.23 4.08 -6.36
N MET A 29 -1.41 5.41 -6.37
CA MET A 29 -1.89 6.15 -7.53
C MET A 29 -0.93 5.99 -8.72
N ILE A 30 0.37 6.20 -8.49
CA ILE A 30 1.39 6.06 -9.53
C ILE A 30 1.46 4.61 -10.02
N SER A 31 1.41 3.62 -9.13
CA SER A 31 1.44 2.21 -9.56
C SER A 31 0.24 1.84 -10.42
N LYS A 32 -0.94 2.44 -10.15
CA LYS A 32 -2.13 2.25 -10.99
C LYS A 32 -1.99 2.92 -12.36
N GLU A 33 -1.42 4.12 -12.43
CA GLU A 33 -1.18 4.81 -13.71
C GLU A 33 -0.19 4.07 -14.61
N LEU A 34 0.67 3.25 -14.02
CA LEU A 34 1.68 2.46 -14.71
C LEU A 34 1.27 1.00 -14.94
N ASP A 35 0.04 0.61 -14.56
CA ASP A 35 -0.42 -0.78 -14.54
C ASP A 35 0.56 -1.75 -13.81
N ASP A 36 1.27 -1.25 -12.79
CA ASP A 36 2.20 -2.02 -11.97
C ASP A 36 1.46 -2.71 -10.84
N GLU A 37 0.94 -3.90 -11.12
CA GLU A 37 0.19 -4.72 -10.16
C GLU A 37 0.98 -5.08 -8.90
N ARG A 38 2.31 -5.23 -9.01
CA ARG A 38 3.16 -5.45 -7.83
C ARG A 38 3.27 -4.19 -6.99
N GLY A 39 3.47 -3.04 -7.62
CA GLY A 39 3.47 -1.74 -6.98
C GLY A 39 2.14 -1.42 -6.30
N ILE A 40 1.03 -1.83 -6.91
CA ILE A 40 -0.32 -1.73 -6.32
C ILE A 40 -0.40 -2.59 -5.06
N ALA A 41 -0.02 -3.87 -5.14
CA ALA A 41 -0.05 -4.79 -4.01
C ALA A 41 0.78 -4.29 -2.82
N ILE A 42 2.02 -3.87 -3.06
CA ILE A 42 2.93 -3.35 -2.02
C ILE A 42 2.34 -2.10 -1.36
N SER A 43 1.80 -1.17 -2.15
CA SER A 43 1.25 0.08 -1.60
C SER A 43 -0.01 -0.19 -0.76
N LEU A 44 -0.84 -1.15 -1.15
CA LEU A 44 -2.01 -1.59 -0.39
C LEU A 44 -1.61 -2.28 0.92
N ILE A 45 -0.60 -3.15 0.93
CA ILE A 45 -0.06 -3.75 2.16
C ILE A 45 0.35 -2.66 3.16
N ASN A 46 1.07 -1.64 2.67
CA ASN A 46 1.52 -0.55 3.54
C ASN A 46 0.36 0.32 4.08
N LEU A 47 -0.70 0.53 3.29
CA LEU A 47 -1.93 1.16 3.77
C LEU A 47 -2.65 0.31 4.83
N GLY A 48 -2.61 -1.02 4.68
CA GLY A 48 -3.08 -1.97 5.67
C GLY A 48 -2.32 -1.84 6.99
N LEU A 49 -0.99 -1.86 6.94
CA LEU A 49 -0.13 -1.69 8.11
C LEU A 49 -0.36 -0.34 8.80
N ASN A 50 -0.49 0.74 8.03
CA ASN A 50 -0.81 2.06 8.54
C ASN A 50 -2.18 2.09 9.24
N SER A 51 -3.18 1.42 8.67
CA SER A 51 -4.51 1.30 9.27
C SER A 51 -4.48 0.48 10.57
N GLN A 52 -3.67 -0.59 10.65
CA GLN A 52 -3.46 -1.33 11.89
C GLN A 52 -2.80 -0.46 12.97
N TYR A 53 -1.78 0.31 12.61
CA TYR A 53 -1.12 1.25 13.52
C TYR A 53 -2.13 2.28 14.08
N SER A 54 -3.03 2.76 13.24
CA SER A 54 -4.14 3.65 13.62
C SER A 54 -5.33 2.95 14.31
N ARG A 55 -5.23 1.65 14.64
CA ARG A 55 -6.30 0.81 15.22
C ARG A 55 -7.59 0.74 14.37
N ARG A 56 -7.51 1.05 13.08
CA ARG A 56 -8.61 0.98 12.11
C ARG A 56 -8.63 -0.40 11.42
N LEU A 57 -8.93 -1.44 12.19
CA LEU A 57 -8.77 -2.83 11.74
C LEU A 57 -9.61 -3.20 10.51
N GLY A 58 -10.87 -2.73 10.43
CA GLY A 58 -11.71 -3.00 9.25
C GLY A 58 -11.15 -2.43 7.95
N LYS A 59 -10.52 -1.24 8.00
CA LYS A 59 -9.82 -0.67 6.84
C LYS A 59 -8.56 -1.45 6.51
N ALA A 60 -7.83 -1.93 7.52
CA ALA A 60 -6.65 -2.75 7.29
C ALA A 60 -7.00 -4.03 6.54
N GLU A 61 -8.07 -4.71 6.95
CA GLU A 61 -8.57 -5.91 6.29
C GLU A 61 -8.93 -5.65 4.83
N GLU A 62 -9.67 -4.58 4.54
CA GLU A 62 -10.00 -4.18 3.17
C GLU A 62 -8.73 -3.99 2.31
N TYR A 63 -7.73 -3.28 2.84
CA TYR A 63 -6.48 -3.07 2.12
C TYR A 63 -5.71 -4.37 1.86
N TYR A 64 -5.68 -5.29 2.83
CA TYR A 64 -5.03 -6.59 2.65
C TYR A 64 -5.75 -7.48 1.65
N GLN A 65 -7.08 -7.51 1.65
CA GLN A 65 -7.86 -8.24 0.65
C GLN A 65 -7.57 -7.72 -0.76
N ARG A 66 -7.55 -6.39 -0.93
CA ARG A 66 -7.23 -5.76 -2.21
C ARG A 66 -5.79 -6.04 -2.65
N ALA A 67 -4.84 -6.06 -1.71
CA ALA A 67 -3.45 -6.40 -2.01
C ALA A 67 -3.30 -7.85 -2.51
N SER A 68 -4.04 -8.79 -1.90
CA SER A 68 -4.06 -10.20 -2.32
C SER A 68 -4.57 -10.37 -3.75
N ILE A 69 -5.63 -9.62 -4.11
CA ILE A 69 -6.16 -9.60 -5.47
C ILE A 69 -5.10 -9.06 -6.45
N ALA A 70 -4.49 -7.91 -6.15
CA ALA A 70 -3.45 -7.31 -7.01
C ALA A 70 -2.24 -8.25 -7.20
N PHE A 71 -1.81 -8.95 -6.14
CA PHE A 71 -0.75 -9.94 -6.23
C PHE A 71 -1.13 -11.10 -7.17
N THR A 72 -2.36 -11.60 -7.04
CA THR A 72 -2.90 -12.67 -7.90
C THR A 72 -2.92 -12.25 -9.37
N ILE A 73 -3.32 -11.00 -9.65
CA ILE A 73 -3.28 -10.43 -11.00
C ILE A 73 -1.82 -10.37 -11.49
N SER A 74 -0.90 -9.84 -10.68
CA SER A 74 0.51 -9.71 -11.06
C SER A 74 1.18 -11.03 -11.45
N GLU A 75 0.81 -12.14 -10.79
CA GLU A 75 1.35 -13.47 -11.11
C GLU A 75 0.65 -14.12 -12.30
N LYS A 76 -0.63 -13.82 -12.54
CA LYS A 76 -1.39 -14.35 -13.70
C LYS A 76 -0.88 -13.80 -15.04
N TYR A 77 -0.40 -12.56 -15.07
CA TYR A 77 0.08 -11.90 -16.29
C TYR A 77 1.61 -11.97 -16.48
N ARG A 78 2.28 -12.80 -15.68
CA ARG A 78 3.72 -13.07 -15.77
C ARG A 78 3.98 -14.18 -16.79
N ILE A 79 3.80 -13.87 -18.07
CA ILE A 79 4.12 -14.78 -19.21
C ILE A 79 5.54 -14.50 -19.69
#